data_AF-A0A6G4R5E1-F1
#
_entry.id   AF-A0A6G4R5E1-F1
#
_cell.length_a   1.000
_cell.length_b   1.000
_cell.length_c   1.000
_cell.angle_alpha   90.00
_cell.angle_beta   90.00
_cell.angle_gamma   90.00
#
_symmetry.space_group_name_H-M   'P 1'
#
loop_
_entity.id
_entity.type
_entity.pdbx_description
1 polymer ?
#
loop_
_entity_poly.entity_id
_entity_poly.type
_entity_poly.pdbx_seq_one_letter_code
_entity_poly.pdbx_strand_id
1 'polypeptide(L)'
;MADSDSPTESAVDRSTTDRTRVSRRRTLAVLAAGLTTAGVATTASADSHEADVWSDGGTWYAEAHGSEVYSGSDYITAIQAAVDGLTTGRQSKETVIVWDSGTANLGGGTGVELPSDTVLDIRGTMTVSGSGGVPIYADSVDSIEIPTYSLEGSPDMGVQIQRASDVHFGTVTMHIDSGLGIRIDNAYETGNAVTTEDVTIDSATITGSGSHAVETYGVHDIDIGTVETEDTGGCGVLLNDTSSASVDLVDAVRADEGGGYAGFRCANDAGPNIHVSEVRASNCGRGVFTVSGSHGITIDHVDIDACGSNLIQDSRNVQINGGSITNNAGEGVRIDSRSEDSHHHTRDVTVQYVDIHGNDYGVLETGPDTEENAILDNDFCDNGTDIETYAGSTTVSGNTYCGDGGGGSGGDRPISSGTYRITNVNSGNLLEVADAETEEGANVQQWSDTGCSCQHWHVSEEGDGIYTLENANSGHLLDVDALGTDEGDTLIQWPDTGGDNQRFVIEDVGGSEYRLENANSGLVVDVYGGRTDDGDDVIQWSWSDDANQRWTFEEV
;
A
#
# COMPACT_ATOMS: atom_id res chain seq x y z
N MET A 1 26.53 -28.11 -51.89
CA MET A 1 27.75 -27.31 -51.91
C MET A 1 27.64 -26.35 -50.74
N ALA A 2 28.56 -26.45 -49.77
CA ALA A 2 28.94 -25.49 -48.71
C ALA A 2 27.81 -24.85 -47.85
N ASP A 3 27.94 -24.57 -46.57
CA ASP A 3 29.04 -24.68 -45.61
C ASP A 3 28.44 -24.61 -44.19
N SER A 4 29.20 -25.11 -43.23
CA SER A 4 29.04 -24.98 -41.77
C SER A 4 29.09 -23.54 -41.27
N ASP A 5 28.32 -23.19 -40.23
CA ASP A 5 28.87 -22.88 -38.91
C ASP A 5 27.78 -22.47 -37.90
N SER A 6 27.87 -23.08 -36.72
CA SER A 6 27.24 -22.62 -35.48
C SER A 6 28.02 -21.44 -34.90
N PRO A 7 27.37 -20.48 -34.20
CA PRO A 7 28.04 -19.72 -33.17
C PRO A 7 27.59 -20.20 -31.79
N THR A 8 28.60 -20.55 -31.02
CA THR A 8 28.61 -20.74 -29.57
C THR A 8 28.24 -19.44 -28.86
N GLU A 9 27.23 -19.48 -27.97
CA GLU A 9 26.96 -18.42 -27.00
C GLU A 9 28.11 -18.32 -26.00
N SER A 10 28.75 -17.15 -25.94
CA SER A 10 29.65 -16.79 -24.85
C SER A 10 28.84 -16.19 -23.72
N ALA A 11 28.76 -16.90 -22.60
CA ALA A 11 28.32 -16.35 -21.33
C ALA A 11 29.24 -15.18 -20.94
N VAL A 12 28.67 -13.98 -20.86
CA VAL A 12 29.30 -12.83 -20.21
C VAL A 12 28.83 -12.87 -18.75
N ASP A 13 29.75 -13.29 -17.89
CA ASP A 13 29.70 -13.13 -16.45
C ASP A 13 29.61 -11.63 -16.11
N ARG A 14 28.40 -11.17 -15.76
CA ARG A 14 28.16 -9.86 -15.13
C ARG A 14 27.98 -10.11 -13.65
N SER A 15 29.05 -9.88 -12.89
CA SER A 15 29.02 -9.89 -11.43
C SER A 15 27.95 -8.93 -10.91
N THR A 16 26.90 -9.49 -10.32
CA THR A 16 25.93 -8.77 -9.49
C THR A 16 26.66 -8.23 -8.27
N THR A 17 26.88 -6.92 -8.24
CA THR A 17 27.30 -6.25 -7.00
C THR A 17 26.03 -5.93 -6.25
N ASP A 18 25.70 -6.81 -5.31
CA ASP A 18 24.70 -6.62 -4.28
C ASP A 18 24.96 -5.28 -3.57
N ARG A 19 24.03 -4.33 -3.77
CA ARG A 19 23.98 -3.06 -3.06
C ARG A 19 22.65 -3.04 -2.32
N THR A 20 22.66 -3.58 -1.12
CA THR A 20 21.68 -3.31 -0.08
C THR A 20 21.52 -1.79 0.08
N ARG A 21 20.39 -1.24 -0.38
CA ARG A 21 20.00 0.15 -0.12
C ARG A 21 18.97 0.16 1.01
N VAL A 22 19.31 0.91 2.05
CA VAL A 22 18.47 1.22 3.20
C VAL A 22 17.33 2.13 2.75
N SER A 23 16.08 1.64 2.86
CA SER A 23 14.87 2.47 2.75
C SER A 23 14.93 3.58 3.79
N ARG A 24 14.82 4.84 3.35
CA ARG A 24 14.67 6.00 4.23
C ARG A 24 13.19 6.35 4.31
N ARG A 25 12.44 5.69 5.20
CA ARG A 25 11.12 6.16 5.63
C ARG A 25 11.26 7.58 6.20
N ARG A 26 10.66 8.58 5.54
CA ARG A 26 10.45 9.91 6.11
C ARG A 26 9.12 9.90 6.86
N THR A 27 9.18 9.78 8.19
CA THR A 27 8.01 9.91 9.06
C THR A 27 7.42 11.32 8.95
N LEU A 28 6.17 11.44 8.50
CA LEU A 28 5.34 12.64 8.62
C LEU A 28 5.03 12.87 10.11
N ALA A 29 5.63 13.88 10.72
CA ALA A 29 5.26 14.29 12.09
C ALA A 29 4.06 15.24 12.04
N VAL A 30 2.88 14.74 12.41
CA VAL A 30 1.69 15.55 12.69
C VAL A 30 1.89 16.29 14.01
N LEU A 31 2.17 17.60 13.96
CA LEU A 31 2.26 18.46 15.15
C LEU A 31 0.85 18.93 15.55
N ALA A 32 0.28 18.29 16.58
CA ALA A 32 -0.89 18.77 17.28
C ALA A 32 -0.57 20.07 18.06
N ALA A 33 -1.22 21.17 17.70
CA ALA A 33 -1.03 22.47 18.33
C ALA A 33 -1.79 22.59 19.66
N GLY A 34 -1.04 22.62 20.77
CA GLY A 34 -1.52 23.07 22.08
C GLY A 34 -1.28 24.58 22.29
N LEU A 35 -2.34 25.34 22.52
CA LEU A 35 -2.31 26.78 22.83
C LEU A 35 -1.48 27.09 24.09
N THR A 36 -0.38 27.86 23.95
CA THR A 36 0.05 28.81 24.99
C THR A 36 0.61 30.09 24.37
N THR A 37 0.14 31.22 24.88
CA THR A 37 0.47 32.58 24.45
C THR A 37 1.83 33.03 24.99
N ALA A 38 2.83 33.12 24.11
CA ALA A 38 3.96 34.03 24.26
C ALA A 38 4.53 34.34 22.86
N GLY A 39 4.54 35.62 22.48
CA GLY A 39 4.97 36.08 21.17
C GLY A 39 6.41 35.67 20.85
N VAL A 40 6.56 34.63 20.06
CA VAL A 40 7.78 34.33 19.31
C VAL A 40 7.53 34.88 17.92
N ALA A 41 8.33 35.86 17.50
CA ALA A 41 8.42 36.20 16.09
C ALA A 41 8.99 34.96 15.40
N THR A 42 8.11 34.14 14.82
CA THR A 42 8.51 33.14 13.84
C THR A 42 9.11 33.93 12.69
N THR A 43 10.43 33.93 12.58
CA THR A 43 11.05 34.13 11.28
C THR A 43 10.55 32.95 10.46
N ALA A 44 9.52 33.17 9.63
CA ALA A 44 9.18 32.24 8.58
C ALA A 44 10.51 31.84 7.91
N SER A 45 10.82 30.55 7.91
CA SER A 45 11.83 30.06 6.99
C SER A 45 11.30 30.49 5.63
N ALA A 46 11.95 31.48 5.01
CA ALA A 46 11.61 31.80 3.64
C ALA A 46 11.94 30.52 2.87
N ASP A 47 10.94 29.89 2.28
CA ASP A 47 11.15 28.76 1.39
C ASP A 47 12.15 29.24 0.33
N SER A 48 13.33 28.64 0.29
CA SER A 48 14.34 29.02 -0.69
C SER A 48 13.83 28.61 -2.07
N HIS A 49 13.70 29.57 -2.97
CA HIS A 49 13.27 29.36 -4.35
C HIS A 49 14.10 30.25 -5.27
N GLU A 50 14.24 29.80 -6.51
CA GLU A 50 15.01 30.49 -7.55
C GLU A 50 14.12 31.32 -8.46
N ALA A 51 12.85 30.93 -8.58
CA ALA A 51 11.86 31.64 -9.36
C ALA A 51 10.48 31.60 -8.70
N ASP A 52 9.67 32.60 -8.97
CA ASP A 52 8.29 32.66 -8.49
C ASP A 52 7.34 33.32 -9.48
N VAL A 53 6.06 32.99 -9.32
CA VAL A 53 4.97 33.42 -10.18
C VAL A 53 3.81 33.90 -9.31
N TRP A 54 3.32 35.11 -9.59
CA TRP A 54 2.21 35.72 -8.86
C TRP A 54 1.35 36.60 -9.76
N SER A 55 0.20 37.02 -9.24
CA SER A 55 -0.71 37.93 -9.94
C SER A 55 -0.87 39.26 -9.20
N ASP A 56 -0.96 40.36 -9.94
CA ASP A 56 -1.39 41.67 -9.42
C ASP A 56 -2.34 42.33 -10.43
N GLY A 57 -3.54 42.70 -9.98
CA GLY A 57 -4.52 43.39 -10.81
C GLY A 57 -4.93 42.64 -12.10
N GLY A 58 -4.83 41.30 -12.12
CA GLY A 58 -5.10 40.46 -13.30
C GLY A 58 -3.96 40.37 -14.31
N THR A 59 -2.79 40.90 -13.97
CA THR A 59 -1.52 40.67 -14.69
C THR A 59 -0.73 39.61 -13.95
N TRP A 60 -0.24 38.62 -14.69
CA TRP A 60 0.68 37.60 -14.19
C TRP A 60 2.12 38.09 -14.34
N TYR A 61 2.90 37.87 -13.31
CA TYR A 61 4.33 38.19 -13.23
C TYR A 61 5.10 36.91 -12.94
N ALA A 62 6.32 36.84 -13.48
CA ALA A 62 7.29 35.85 -13.09
C ALA A 62 8.66 36.48 -12.91
N GLU A 63 9.36 36.11 -11.84
CA GLU A 63 10.73 36.49 -11.55
C GLU A 63 11.60 35.23 -11.47
N ALA A 64 12.82 35.30 -12.00
CA ALA A 64 13.83 34.28 -11.80
C ALA A 64 15.15 34.93 -11.41
N HIS A 65 15.78 34.44 -10.34
CA HIS A 65 17.04 34.92 -9.78
C HIS A 65 17.10 36.44 -9.59
N GLY A 66 16.01 37.07 -9.12
CA GLY A 66 15.98 38.52 -8.86
C GLY A 66 15.63 39.39 -10.07
N SER A 67 15.23 38.79 -11.21
CA SER A 67 14.92 39.51 -12.45
C SER A 67 13.57 39.10 -13.03
N GLU A 68 12.72 40.07 -13.37
CA GLU A 68 11.45 39.82 -14.07
C GLU A 68 11.71 39.15 -15.43
N VAL A 69 11.13 37.96 -15.61
CA VAL A 69 11.18 37.17 -16.85
C VAL A 69 9.85 37.20 -17.60
N TYR A 70 8.75 37.55 -16.93
CA TYR A 70 7.44 37.71 -17.56
C TYR A 70 6.57 38.76 -16.86
N SER A 71 5.79 39.47 -17.68
CA SER A 71 4.66 40.31 -17.25
C SER A 71 3.61 40.27 -18.36
N GLY A 72 2.44 39.69 -18.11
CA GLY A 72 1.41 39.52 -19.14
C GLY A 72 0.08 39.01 -18.59
N SER A 73 -0.81 38.56 -19.48
CA SER A 73 -2.16 38.12 -19.09
C SER A 73 -2.32 36.60 -19.00
N ASP A 74 -1.30 35.83 -19.38
CA ASP A 74 -1.41 34.37 -19.53
C ASP A 74 -0.71 33.64 -18.38
N TYR A 75 -1.46 32.82 -17.66
CA TYR A 75 -1.02 32.10 -16.46
C TYR A 75 0.05 31.06 -16.78
N ILE A 76 -0.19 30.21 -17.79
CA ILE A 76 0.74 29.13 -18.16
C ILE A 76 2.04 29.71 -18.73
N THR A 77 1.95 30.77 -19.53
CA THR A 77 3.14 31.45 -20.07
C THR A 77 3.99 32.06 -18.95
N ALA A 78 3.38 32.58 -17.88
CA ALA A 78 4.11 33.08 -16.72
C ALA A 78 4.88 31.95 -16.01
N ILE A 79 4.22 30.81 -15.78
CA ILE A 79 4.87 29.65 -15.16
C ILE A 79 5.99 29.10 -16.05
N GLN A 80 5.74 28.95 -17.35
CA GLN A 80 6.79 28.49 -18.27
C GLN A 80 7.97 29.46 -18.30
N ALA A 81 7.73 30.77 -18.27
CA ALA A 81 8.81 31.75 -18.23
C ALA A 81 9.65 31.67 -16.95
N ALA A 82 9.04 31.37 -15.81
CA ALA A 82 9.76 31.09 -14.56
C ALA A 82 10.65 29.84 -14.68
N VAL A 83 10.08 28.75 -15.22
CA VAL A 83 10.81 27.49 -15.46
C VAL A 83 11.98 27.70 -16.44
N ASP A 84 11.75 28.43 -17.54
CA ASP A 84 12.77 28.77 -18.54
C ASP A 84 13.84 29.73 -17.97
N GLY A 85 13.50 30.48 -16.91
CA GLY A 85 14.37 31.41 -16.21
C GLY A 85 15.36 30.75 -15.26
N LEU A 86 15.16 29.47 -14.93
CA LEU A 86 16.08 28.67 -14.12
C LEU A 86 17.44 28.47 -14.81
N THR A 87 18.46 28.11 -14.03
CA THR A 87 19.84 27.93 -14.51
C THR A 87 19.92 26.85 -15.59
N THR A 88 20.40 27.22 -16.78
CA THR A 88 20.61 26.28 -17.90
C THR A 88 21.71 25.26 -17.56
N GLY A 89 21.41 23.97 -17.73
CA GLY A 89 22.39 22.89 -17.51
C GLY A 89 22.76 22.68 -16.05
N ARG A 90 21.88 23.08 -15.12
CA ARG A 90 21.96 22.78 -13.68
C ARG A 90 22.05 21.26 -13.45
N GLN A 91 22.57 20.89 -12.29
CA GLN A 91 22.80 19.51 -11.84
C GLN A 91 22.30 19.34 -10.39
N SER A 92 21.41 20.23 -9.98
CA SER A 92 20.78 20.30 -8.67
C SER A 92 19.46 21.01 -8.85
N LYS A 93 18.43 20.48 -8.19
CA LYS A 93 17.08 21.04 -8.18
C LYS A 93 17.08 22.54 -7.90
N GLU A 94 16.38 23.28 -8.75
CA GLU A 94 15.96 24.67 -8.51
C GLU A 94 14.44 24.73 -8.46
N THR A 95 13.91 25.64 -7.64
CA THR A 95 12.47 25.68 -7.31
C THR A 95 11.77 26.87 -7.94
N VAL A 96 10.64 26.59 -8.58
CA VAL A 96 9.62 27.55 -9.02
C VAL A 96 8.44 27.47 -8.06
N ILE A 97 8.08 28.59 -7.42
CA ILE A 97 6.86 28.68 -6.61
C ILE A 97 5.78 29.45 -7.38
N VAL A 98 4.60 28.85 -7.55
CA VAL A 98 3.41 29.53 -8.09
C VAL A 98 2.47 29.85 -6.92
N TRP A 99 2.37 31.13 -6.56
CA TRP A 99 1.70 31.58 -5.35
C TRP A 99 0.18 31.63 -5.46
N ASP A 100 -0.32 32.06 -6.62
CA ASP A 100 -1.74 32.38 -6.82
C ASP A 100 -2.44 31.35 -7.71
N SER A 101 -3.76 31.24 -7.54
CA SER A 101 -4.61 30.39 -8.40
C SER A 101 -4.82 31.03 -9.77
N GLY A 102 -4.85 30.23 -10.83
CA GLY A 102 -4.90 30.73 -12.20
C GLY A 102 -5.58 29.80 -13.20
N THR A 103 -5.97 30.36 -14.35
CA THR A 103 -6.66 29.63 -15.41
C THR A 103 -5.71 29.21 -16.53
N ALA A 104 -5.62 27.91 -16.79
CA ALA A 104 -4.84 27.32 -17.87
C ALA A 104 -5.67 27.22 -19.16
N ASN A 105 -5.24 27.94 -20.21
CA ASN A 105 -5.87 27.93 -21.53
C ASN A 105 -5.02 27.09 -22.50
N LEU A 106 -5.15 25.76 -22.43
CA LEU A 106 -4.23 24.84 -23.11
C LEU A 106 -4.55 24.61 -24.59
N GLY A 107 -5.81 24.79 -25.01
CA GLY A 107 -6.24 24.54 -26.39
C GLY A 107 -5.99 23.11 -26.88
N GLY A 108 -5.88 22.13 -25.97
CA GLY A 108 -5.55 20.73 -26.26
C GLY A 108 -4.05 20.40 -26.32
N GLY A 109 -3.16 21.36 -26.00
CA GLY A 109 -1.70 21.13 -25.96
C GLY A 109 -1.15 20.86 -24.56
N THR A 110 0.17 20.85 -24.44
CA THR A 110 0.90 20.84 -23.16
C THR A 110 0.91 22.25 -22.54
N GLY A 111 0.85 22.30 -21.21
CA GLY A 111 0.92 23.53 -20.42
C GLY A 111 2.37 23.87 -20.07
N VAL A 112 2.77 23.53 -18.85
CA VAL A 112 4.11 23.74 -18.32
C VAL A 112 4.98 22.51 -18.62
N GLU A 113 6.05 22.70 -19.37
CA GLU A 113 7.04 21.68 -19.68
C GLU A 113 8.20 21.75 -18.69
N LEU A 114 8.40 20.69 -17.91
CA LEU A 114 9.45 20.61 -16.91
C LEU A 114 10.73 20.04 -17.53
N PRO A 115 11.88 20.74 -17.44
CA PRO A 115 13.19 20.15 -17.66
C PRO A 115 13.71 19.42 -16.40
N SER A 116 14.80 18.66 -16.52
CA SER A 116 15.48 18.05 -15.38
C SER A 116 15.82 19.04 -14.26
N ASP A 117 16.00 18.52 -13.04
CA ASP A 117 16.39 19.28 -11.86
C ASP A 117 15.41 20.44 -11.55
N THR A 118 14.10 20.18 -11.64
CA THR A 118 13.05 21.19 -11.45
C THR A 118 12.10 20.79 -10.34
N VAL A 119 11.93 21.69 -9.37
CA VAL A 119 10.82 21.63 -8.41
C VAL A 119 9.77 22.64 -8.85
N LEU A 120 8.55 22.17 -9.16
CA LEU A 120 7.41 23.03 -9.45
C LEU A 120 6.39 22.93 -8.31
N ASP A 121 6.38 23.93 -7.44
CA ASP A 121 5.48 24.02 -6.29
C ASP A 121 4.31 24.97 -6.60
N ILE A 122 3.14 24.41 -6.93
CA ILE A 122 1.94 25.17 -7.25
C ILE A 122 1.04 25.22 -6.02
N ARG A 123 1.11 26.35 -5.30
CA ARG A 123 0.37 26.57 -4.04
C ARG A 123 -1.05 27.09 -4.27
N GLY A 124 -1.32 27.62 -5.45
CA GLY A 124 -2.67 27.96 -5.91
C GLY A 124 -3.37 26.78 -6.61
N THR A 125 -4.66 26.94 -6.89
CA THR A 125 -5.40 26.01 -7.75
C THR A 125 -5.22 26.41 -9.22
N MET A 126 -4.83 25.45 -10.04
CA MET A 126 -4.86 25.58 -11.50
C MET A 126 -6.23 25.14 -12.01
N THR A 127 -6.91 26.00 -12.78
CA THR A 127 -8.19 25.65 -13.42
C THR A 127 -8.01 25.53 -14.92
N VAL A 128 -8.23 24.35 -15.50
CA VAL A 128 -8.23 24.16 -16.95
C VAL A 128 -9.55 24.64 -17.53
N SER A 129 -9.50 25.72 -18.31
CA SER A 129 -10.69 26.25 -18.98
C SER A 129 -10.90 25.60 -20.35
N GLY A 130 -12.10 25.05 -20.57
CA GLY A 130 -12.41 24.29 -21.78
C GLY A 130 -12.15 22.80 -21.58
N SER A 131 -11.97 22.05 -22.68
CA SER A 131 -11.69 20.62 -22.65
C SER A 131 -10.33 20.31 -23.28
N GLY A 132 -9.56 19.45 -22.62
CA GLY A 132 -8.33 18.84 -23.13
C GLY A 132 -7.04 19.53 -22.70
N GLY A 133 -5.93 18.95 -23.15
CA GLY A 133 -4.57 19.36 -22.83
C GLY A 133 -4.02 18.72 -21.56
N VAL A 134 -2.72 18.90 -21.36
CA VAL A 134 -1.95 18.36 -20.23
C VAL A 134 -1.27 19.52 -19.50
N PRO A 135 -1.77 19.97 -18.34
CA PRO A 135 -1.28 21.19 -17.71
C PRO A 135 0.17 21.12 -17.23
N ILE A 136 0.63 19.95 -16.78
CA ILE A 136 2.03 19.70 -16.42
C ILE A 136 2.52 18.50 -17.23
N TYR A 137 3.58 18.72 -17.99
CA TYR A 137 4.18 17.73 -18.86
C TYR A 137 5.69 17.64 -18.62
N ALA A 138 6.22 16.43 -18.60
CA ALA A 138 7.66 16.22 -18.61
C ALA A 138 8.03 15.01 -19.47
N ASP A 139 9.12 15.13 -20.21
CA ASP A 139 9.57 14.08 -21.13
C ASP A 139 11.08 14.00 -21.21
N SER A 140 11.63 12.80 -21.01
CA SER A 140 13.09 12.57 -21.12
C SER A 140 13.88 13.42 -20.13
N VAL A 141 13.44 13.40 -18.86
CA VAL A 141 13.99 14.22 -17.76
C VAL A 141 14.45 13.38 -16.58
N ASP A 142 15.16 14.02 -15.66
CA ASP A 142 15.69 13.42 -14.44
C ASP A 142 15.51 14.41 -13.28
N SER A 143 15.21 13.91 -12.08
CA SER A 143 15.15 14.70 -10.85
C SER A 143 14.14 15.85 -10.90
N ILE A 144 12.86 15.52 -11.10
CA ILE A 144 11.75 16.48 -11.05
C ILE A 144 10.89 16.27 -9.80
N GLU A 145 10.29 17.35 -9.32
CA GLU A 145 9.45 17.31 -8.13
C GLU A 145 8.24 18.24 -8.27
N ILE A 146 7.08 17.76 -7.86
CA ILE A 146 5.82 18.52 -7.79
C ILE A 146 5.31 18.39 -6.34
N PRO A 147 5.79 19.24 -5.41
CA PRO A 147 5.50 19.08 -3.98
C PRO A 147 4.03 19.34 -3.63
N THR A 148 3.40 20.30 -4.31
CA THR A 148 2.00 20.66 -4.11
C THR A 148 1.39 20.99 -5.45
N TYR A 149 0.24 20.39 -5.73
CA TYR A 149 -0.51 20.65 -6.95
C TYR A 149 -2.01 20.47 -6.74
N SER A 150 -2.77 21.52 -7.01
CA SER A 150 -4.23 21.49 -7.03
C SER A 150 -4.75 21.80 -8.43
N LEU A 151 -5.61 20.94 -8.96
CA LEU A 151 -6.17 21.05 -10.31
C LEU A 151 -7.70 20.96 -10.31
N GLU A 152 -8.33 21.81 -11.11
CA GLU A 152 -9.75 21.74 -11.43
C GLU A 152 -10.00 21.79 -12.95
N GLY A 153 -11.11 21.22 -13.41
CA GLY A 153 -11.62 21.40 -14.78
C GLY A 153 -11.60 20.13 -15.62
N SER A 154 -11.40 20.27 -16.93
CA SER A 154 -11.59 19.14 -17.87
C SER A 154 -10.34 18.90 -18.73
N PRO A 155 -9.19 18.48 -18.14
CA PRO A 155 -7.99 18.16 -18.91
C PRO A 155 -8.16 16.86 -19.72
N ASP A 156 -7.20 16.59 -20.63
CA ASP A 156 -7.01 15.23 -21.16
C ASP A 156 -6.28 14.36 -20.12
N MET A 157 -5.27 14.94 -19.47
CA MET A 157 -4.56 14.38 -18.32
C MET A 157 -4.19 15.50 -17.34
N GLY A 158 -4.32 15.30 -16.04
CA GLY A 158 -3.93 16.29 -15.04
C GLY A 158 -2.42 16.50 -14.95
N VAL A 159 -1.65 15.41 -15.09
CA VAL A 159 -0.19 15.40 -15.29
C VAL A 159 0.17 14.28 -16.26
N GLN A 160 1.16 14.51 -17.13
CA GLN A 160 1.81 13.45 -17.89
C GLN A 160 3.32 13.51 -17.75
N ILE A 161 3.92 12.43 -17.23
CA ILE A 161 5.37 12.25 -17.15
C ILE A 161 5.77 11.06 -17.99
N GLN A 162 6.82 11.22 -18.80
CA GLN A 162 7.29 10.13 -19.64
C GLN A 162 8.81 10.07 -19.78
N ARG A 163 9.34 8.84 -19.90
CA ARG A 163 10.78 8.55 -20.03
C ARG A 163 11.61 9.30 -18.98
N ALA A 164 11.24 9.21 -17.71
CA ALA A 164 11.81 10.02 -16.64
C ALA A 164 12.42 9.20 -15.50
N SER A 165 13.38 9.77 -14.77
CA SER A 165 13.93 9.18 -13.54
C SER A 165 13.90 10.16 -12.36
N ASP A 166 13.85 9.65 -11.13
CA ASP A 166 13.80 10.47 -9.89
C ASP A 166 12.65 11.50 -9.95
N VAL A 167 11.43 10.99 -9.97
CA VAL A 167 10.20 11.79 -10.07
C VAL A 167 9.48 11.74 -8.74
N HIS A 168 9.23 12.90 -8.12
CA HIS A 168 8.55 12.99 -6.83
C HIS A 168 7.29 13.84 -6.90
N PHE A 169 6.14 13.25 -6.58
CA PHE A 169 4.90 13.96 -6.31
C PHE A 169 4.70 14.02 -4.80
N GLY A 170 4.52 15.22 -4.26
CA GLY A 170 4.11 15.41 -2.87
C GLY A 170 2.61 15.22 -2.73
N THR A 171 1.89 16.28 -2.35
CA THR A 171 0.43 16.25 -2.25
C THR A 171 -0.22 16.76 -3.54
N VAL A 172 -0.99 15.88 -4.18
CA VAL A 172 -1.75 16.20 -5.39
C VAL A 172 -3.25 16.11 -5.11
N THR A 173 -4.00 17.16 -5.46
CA THR A 173 -5.46 17.17 -5.34
C THR A 173 -6.09 17.57 -6.68
N MET A 174 -7.01 16.77 -7.19
CA MET A 174 -7.68 17.05 -8.46
C MET A 174 -9.19 16.87 -8.36
N HIS A 175 -9.93 17.88 -8.81
CA HIS A 175 -11.37 17.82 -9.05
C HIS A 175 -11.63 18.04 -10.54
N ILE A 176 -11.64 16.94 -11.29
CA ILE A 176 -11.74 16.97 -12.75
C ILE A 176 -13.08 16.40 -13.21
N ASP A 177 -13.55 16.84 -14.37
CA ASP A 177 -14.84 16.40 -14.95
C ASP A 177 -14.64 15.46 -16.17
N SER A 178 -13.39 15.22 -16.56
CA SER A 178 -13.00 14.37 -17.70
C SER A 178 -11.51 14.04 -17.64
N GLY A 179 -11.06 13.20 -18.56
CA GLY A 179 -9.64 12.89 -18.73
C GLY A 179 -9.11 11.92 -17.68
N LEU A 180 -7.79 11.83 -17.59
CA LEU A 180 -7.04 11.01 -16.63
C LEU A 180 -6.43 11.95 -15.56
N GLY A 181 -6.23 11.47 -14.34
CA GLY A 181 -5.50 12.25 -13.33
C GLY A 181 -3.99 12.30 -13.61
N ILE A 182 -3.22 11.41 -12.97
CA ILE A 182 -1.76 11.31 -13.11
C ILE A 182 -1.41 10.16 -14.07
N ARG A 183 -0.76 10.48 -15.19
CA ARG A 183 -0.22 9.52 -16.14
C ARG A 183 1.30 9.49 -16.08
N ILE A 184 1.88 8.32 -15.87
CA ILE A 184 3.33 8.11 -15.88
C ILE A 184 3.64 6.96 -16.83
N ASP A 185 4.40 7.19 -17.91
CA ASP A 185 4.68 6.12 -18.89
C ASP A 185 6.10 6.13 -19.47
N ASN A 186 6.48 5.07 -20.18
CA ASN A 186 7.78 4.95 -20.86
C ASN A 186 7.73 5.33 -22.37
N ALA A 187 6.63 5.93 -22.84
CA ALA A 187 6.37 6.27 -24.24
C ALA A 187 6.61 5.11 -25.25
N TYR A 188 6.00 3.94 -24.98
CA TYR A 188 6.12 2.65 -25.69
C TYR A 188 6.22 2.66 -27.24
N GLU A 189 5.77 3.71 -27.93
CA GLU A 189 5.67 3.77 -29.40
C GLU A 189 6.99 3.76 -30.18
N THR A 190 8.16 3.94 -29.55
CA THR A 190 9.42 4.17 -30.29
C THR A 190 10.31 2.94 -30.48
N GLY A 191 9.94 1.76 -29.96
CA GLY A 191 10.73 0.53 -30.08
C GLY A 191 12.10 0.56 -29.38
N ASN A 192 12.36 1.63 -28.62
CA ASN A 192 13.48 1.83 -27.69
C ASN A 192 12.88 2.46 -26.43
N ALA A 193 12.02 1.72 -25.71
CA ALA A 193 11.43 2.22 -24.47
C ALA A 193 12.57 2.64 -23.52
N VAL A 194 12.61 3.92 -23.19
CA VAL A 194 13.43 4.43 -22.09
C VAL A 194 12.53 4.31 -20.88
N THR A 195 12.89 3.43 -19.95
CA THR A 195 12.13 3.15 -18.74
C THR A 195 11.90 4.44 -17.97
N THR A 196 10.68 4.61 -17.45
CA THR A 196 10.43 5.58 -16.37
C THR A 196 10.65 4.86 -15.05
N GLU A 197 11.52 5.38 -14.19
CA GLU A 197 11.96 4.68 -12.98
C GLU A 197 12.17 5.61 -11.78
N ASP A 198 12.22 5.06 -10.57
CA ASP A 198 12.45 5.81 -9.32
C ASP A 198 11.41 6.93 -9.14
N VAL A 199 10.15 6.50 -9.01
CA VAL A 199 8.99 7.38 -8.89
C VAL A 199 8.42 7.29 -7.49
N THR A 200 8.13 8.43 -6.87
CA THR A 200 7.40 8.51 -5.60
C THR A 200 6.15 9.36 -5.75
N ILE A 201 5.02 8.88 -5.21
CA ILE A 201 3.80 9.66 -5.01
C ILE A 201 3.46 9.61 -3.52
N ASP A 202 3.64 10.71 -2.78
CA ASP A 202 3.30 10.75 -1.36
C ASP A 202 1.79 10.59 -1.16
N SER A 203 0.99 11.44 -1.83
CA SER A 203 -0.47 11.38 -1.76
C SER A 203 -1.17 11.97 -2.99
N ALA A 204 -2.25 11.32 -3.44
CA ALA A 204 -3.11 11.85 -4.49
C ALA A 204 -4.59 11.67 -4.14
N THR A 205 -5.35 12.77 -4.10
CA THR A 205 -6.82 12.76 -3.97
C THR A 205 -7.42 13.22 -5.30
N ILE A 206 -8.10 12.32 -6.02
CA ILE A 206 -8.57 12.58 -7.39
C ILE A 206 -10.05 12.21 -7.53
N THR A 207 -10.90 13.19 -7.84
CA THR A 207 -12.34 12.99 -8.02
C THR A 207 -12.80 13.33 -9.43
N GLY A 208 -13.74 12.55 -9.97
CA GLY A 208 -14.46 12.86 -11.22
C GLY A 208 -13.69 12.59 -12.52
N SER A 209 -12.54 11.91 -12.43
CA SER A 209 -11.78 11.48 -13.61
C SER A 209 -12.69 10.74 -14.60
N GLY A 210 -12.63 11.11 -15.89
CA GLY A 210 -13.37 10.38 -16.93
C GLY A 210 -12.72 9.04 -17.31
N SER A 211 -11.52 8.78 -16.80
CA SER A 211 -10.70 7.60 -17.04
C SER A 211 -10.07 7.16 -15.71
N HIS A 212 -8.80 6.78 -15.70
CA HIS A 212 -8.05 6.39 -14.51
C HIS A 212 -7.71 7.61 -13.64
N ALA A 213 -7.66 7.45 -12.32
CA ALA A 213 -7.13 8.50 -11.44
C ALA A 213 -5.59 8.51 -11.49
N VAL A 214 -4.94 7.37 -11.23
CA VAL A 214 -3.50 7.18 -11.42
C VAL A 214 -3.27 6.00 -12.36
N GLU A 215 -2.48 6.22 -13.41
CA GLU A 215 -2.09 5.16 -14.34
C GLU A 215 -0.59 5.21 -14.64
N THR A 216 0.09 4.09 -14.39
CA THR A 216 1.45 3.86 -14.86
C THR A 216 1.43 3.00 -16.13
N TYR A 217 2.43 3.13 -17.00
CA TYR A 217 2.68 2.19 -18.10
C TYR A 217 4.18 1.98 -18.31
N GLY A 218 4.68 0.77 -18.06
CA GLY A 218 6.09 0.46 -18.31
C GLY A 218 7.03 1.17 -17.31
N VAL A 219 6.59 1.29 -16.06
CA VAL A 219 7.28 2.00 -14.98
C VAL A 219 7.91 0.98 -14.03
N HIS A 220 9.12 1.24 -13.56
CA HIS A 220 9.82 0.35 -12.63
C HIS A 220 10.26 1.12 -11.38
N ASP A 221 10.35 0.45 -10.24
CA ASP A 221 10.78 1.05 -8.97
C ASP A 221 9.91 2.28 -8.60
N ILE A 222 8.64 2.00 -8.26
CA ILE A 222 7.66 3.04 -7.89
C ILE A 222 7.16 2.83 -6.46
N ASP A 223 7.12 3.92 -5.68
CA ASP A 223 6.59 3.97 -4.32
C ASP A 223 5.39 4.91 -4.28
N ILE A 224 4.21 4.38 -3.98
CA ILE A 224 2.97 5.13 -3.88
C ILE A 224 2.52 5.06 -2.43
N GLY A 225 2.37 6.20 -1.78
CA GLY A 225 1.73 6.31 -0.48
C GLY A 225 0.23 6.09 -0.61
N THR A 226 -0.54 7.16 -0.42
CA THR A 226 -2.01 7.08 -0.41
C THR A 226 -2.62 7.62 -1.70
N VAL A 227 -3.53 6.86 -2.31
CA VAL A 227 -4.37 7.32 -3.42
C VAL A 227 -5.85 7.21 -3.03
N GLU A 228 -6.50 8.36 -2.87
CA GLU A 228 -7.93 8.48 -2.58
C GLU A 228 -8.67 8.89 -3.86
N THR A 229 -9.72 8.15 -4.22
CA THR A 229 -10.44 8.38 -5.48
C THR A 229 -11.94 8.27 -5.30
N GLU A 230 -12.66 9.15 -6.00
CA GLU A 230 -14.13 9.15 -6.02
C GLU A 230 -14.64 9.40 -7.45
N ASP A 231 -15.62 8.61 -7.88
CA ASP A 231 -16.31 8.80 -9.17
C ASP A 231 -15.37 8.79 -10.39
N THR A 232 -14.46 7.82 -10.47
CA THR A 232 -13.59 7.66 -11.66
C THR A 232 -14.26 6.79 -12.73
N GLY A 233 -14.11 7.15 -14.01
CA GLY A 233 -14.62 6.38 -15.15
C GLY A 233 -13.79 5.14 -15.50
N GLY A 234 -12.62 4.99 -14.88
CA GLY A 234 -11.77 3.80 -14.92
C GLY A 234 -11.28 3.46 -13.51
N CYS A 235 -10.08 2.88 -13.42
CA CYS A 235 -9.50 2.54 -12.12
C CYS A 235 -9.19 3.74 -11.22
N GLY A 236 -9.21 3.53 -9.91
CA GLY A 236 -8.54 4.41 -8.97
C GLY A 236 -7.03 4.40 -9.23
N VAL A 237 -6.41 3.23 -9.15
CA VAL A 237 -5.01 3.00 -9.51
C VAL A 237 -4.90 1.86 -10.53
N LEU A 238 -4.19 2.11 -11.62
CA LEU A 238 -3.83 1.11 -12.62
C LEU A 238 -2.31 1.02 -12.78
N LEU A 239 -1.77 -0.13 -12.38
CA LEU A 239 -0.40 -0.53 -12.64
C LEU A 239 -0.35 -1.35 -13.94
N ASN A 240 0.15 -0.74 -15.01
CA ASN A 240 0.22 -1.37 -16.35
C ASN A 240 1.69 -1.62 -16.71
N ASP A 241 2.08 -2.85 -17.05
CA ASP A 241 3.49 -3.21 -17.35
C ASP A 241 4.47 -2.62 -16.30
N THR A 242 4.03 -2.61 -15.04
CA THR A 242 4.75 -1.94 -13.94
C THR A 242 5.34 -2.99 -13.02
N SER A 243 6.56 -2.79 -12.53
CA SER A 243 7.25 -3.76 -11.66
C SER A 243 8.01 -3.07 -10.53
N SER A 244 8.36 -3.83 -9.48
CA SER A 244 8.98 -3.27 -8.27
C SER A 244 8.17 -2.10 -7.70
N ALA A 245 6.89 -2.35 -7.40
CA ALA A 245 5.98 -1.32 -6.90
C ALA A 245 5.64 -1.56 -5.43
N SER A 246 5.63 -0.50 -4.63
CA SER A 246 5.05 -0.45 -3.30
C SER A 246 3.85 0.50 -3.33
N VAL A 247 2.73 0.09 -2.74
CA VAL A 247 1.54 0.93 -2.58
C VAL A 247 1.06 0.83 -1.14
N ASP A 248 1.02 1.94 -0.39
CA ASP A 248 0.56 1.92 1.00
C ASP A 248 -0.97 1.75 1.05
N LEU A 249 -1.73 2.64 0.40
CA LEU A 249 -3.19 2.61 0.43
C LEU A 249 -3.80 3.04 -0.91
N VAL A 250 -4.72 2.21 -1.42
CA VAL A 250 -5.72 2.62 -2.43
C VAL A 250 -7.07 2.71 -1.76
N ASP A 251 -7.64 3.90 -1.65
CA ASP A 251 -9.02 4.13 -1.18
C ASP A 251 -9.88 4.60 -2.36
N ALA A 252 -10.75 3.72 -2.86
CA ALA A 252 -11.53 3.95 -4.06
C ALA A 252 -13.03 3.84 -3.79
N VAL A 253 -13.75 4.89 -4.12
CA VAL A 253 -15.22 4.95 -4.03
C VAL A 253 -15.81 5.13 -5.42
N ARG A 254 -16.67 4.22 -5.84
CA ARG A 254 -17.35 4.26 -7.15
C ARG A 254 -16.39 4.35 -8.34
N ALA A 255 -15.21 3.74 -8.23
CA ALA A 255 -14.30 3.58 -9.36
C ALA A 255 -14.90 2.63 -10.40
N ASP A 256 -15.22 3.17 -11.58
CA ASP A 256 -15.93 2.50 -12.67
C ASP A 256 -17.16 1.73 -12.18
N GLU A 257 -18.02 2.39 -11.39
CA GLU A 257 -19.23 1.79 -10.81
C GLU A 257 -20.08 1.06 -11.87
N GLY A 258 -20.31 -0.24 -11.67
CA GLY A 258 -21.04 -1.09 -12.61
C GLY A 258 -20.27 -1.48 -13.87
N GLY A 259 -18.97 -1.16 -13.96
CA GLY A 259 -18.12 -1.37 -15.12
C GLY A 259 -17.15 -2.57 -15.05
N GLY A 260 -16.09 -2.48 -15.85
CA GLY A 260 -15.10 -3.53 -16.11
C GLY A 260 -13.77 -3.36 -15.36
N TYR A 261 -13.50 -2.15 -14.86
CA TYR A 261 -12.29 -1.76 -14.15
C TYR A 261 -12.46 -1.98 -12.63
N ALA A 262 -11.50 -1.48 -11.85
CA ALA A 262 -11.38 -1.77 -10.42
C ALA A 262 -10.85 -0.58 -9.62
N GLY A 263 -11.07 -0.56 -8.30
CA GLY A 263 -10.36 0.36 -7.41
C GLY A 263 -8.84 0.26 -7.60
N PHE A 264 -8.31 -0.97 -7.53
CA PHE A 264 -6.92 -1.28 -7.82
C PHE A 264 -6.80 -2.33 -8.94
N ARG A 265 -5.93 -2.07 -9.94
CA ARG A 265 -5.72 -2.98 -11.07
C ARG A 265 -4.26 -3.16 -11.45
N CYS A 266 -3.85 -4.40 -11.71
CA CYS A 266 -2.61 -4.76 -12.39
C CYS A 266 -2.91 -5.34 -13.79
N ALA A 267 -2.20 -4.89 -14.82
CA ALA A 267 -2.44 -5.34 -16.19
C ALA A 267 -1.18 -5.43 -17.06
N ASN A 268 -1.28 -6.24 -18.12
CA ASN A 268 -0.30 -6.37 -19.21
C ASN A 268 1.12 -6.65 -18.70
N ASP A 269 1.31 -7.83 -18.11
CA ASP A 269 2.56 -8.27 -17.50
C ASP A 269 3.08 -7.37 -16.37
N ALA A 270 2.19 -6.65 -15.68
CA ALA A 270 2.56 -5.97 -14.43
C ALA A 270 3.10 -6.98 -13.41
N GLY A 271 4.26 -6.67 -12.83
CA GLY A 271 5.08 -7.57 -12.05
C GLY A 271 6.48 -7.75 -12.63
N PRO A 272 7.39 -8.43 -11.90
CA PRO A 272 7.21 -8.96 -10.55
C PRO A 272 7.34 -7.87 -9.46
N ASN A 273 7.20 -8.30 -8.20
CA ASN A 273 7.51 -7.52 -6.99
C ASN A 273 6.58 -6.33 -6.80
N ILE A 274 5.27 -6.57 -6.85
CA ILE A 274 4.27 -5.57 -6.48
C ILE A 274 3.76 -5.91 -5.08
N HIS A 275 3.85 -4.95 -4.17
CA HIS A 275 3.36 -5.04 -2.81
C HIS A 275 2.34 -3.94 -2.56
N VAL A 276 1.17 -4.30 -2.04
CA VAL A 276 0.12 -3.35 -1.68
C VAL A 276 -0.27 -3.63 -0.23
N SER A 277 -0.10 -2.66 0.65
CA SER A 277 -0.46 -2.84 2.06
C SER A 277 -1.98 -2.89 2.23
N GLU A 278 -2.73 -1.97 1.60
CA GLU A 278 -4.19 -1.98 1.73
C GLU A 278 -4.93 -1.51 0.47
N VAL A 279 -6.00 -2.23 0.12
CA VAL A 279 -7.01 -1.78 -0.86
C VAL A 279 -8.37 -1.65 -0.17
N ARG A 280 -8.85 -0.41 -0.05
CA ARG A 280 -10.24 -0.10 0.30
C ARG A 280 -11.02 0.22 -0.96
N ALA A 281 -12.09 -0.52 -1.22
CA ALA A 281 -12.92 -0.29 -2.40
C ALA A 281 -14.40 -0.41 -2.07
N SER A 282 -15.17 0.65 -2.32
CA SER A 282 -16.61 0.63 -2.10
C SER A 282 -17.39 1.03 -3.35
N ASN A 283 -18.39 0.24 -3.71
CA ASN A 283 -19.27 0.48 -4.87
C ASN A 283 -18.50 0.59 -6.22
N CYS A 284 -17.28 0.06 -6.31
CA CYS A 284 -16.50 0.03 -7.53
C CYS A 284 -16.97 -1.08 -8.48
N GLY A 285 -16.64 -0.97 -9.77
CA GLY A 285 -16.88 -2.05 -10.74
C GLY A 285 -16.27 -3.37 -10.28
N ARG A 286 -15.04 -3.30 -9.75
CA ARG A 286 -14.35 -4.34 -8.97
C ARG A 286 -13.55 -3.70 -7.84
N GLY A 287 -13.24 -4.43 -6.79
CA GLY A 287 -12.27 -3.95 -5.80
C GLY A 287 -10.84 -4.10 -6.33
N VAL A 288 -10.43 -5.35 -6.55
CA VAL A 288 -9.15 -5.76 -7.12
C VAL A 288 -9.33 -6.43 -8.47
N PHE A 289 -8.46 -6.09 -9.43
CA PHE A 289 -8.40 -6.78 -10.73
C PHE A 289 -6.95 -7.01 -11.18
N THR A 290 -6.51 -8.26 -11.28
CA THR A 290 -5.22 -8.58 -11.93
C THR A 290 -5.47 -9.32 -13.24
N VAL A 291 -4.77 -8.92 -14.31
CA VAL A 291 -5.04 -9.47 -15.65
C VAL A 291 -3.83 -9.53 -16.58
N SER A 292 -3.94 -10.33 -17.64
CA SER A 292 -3.04 -10.32 -18.79
C SER A 292 -1.58 -10.58 -18.43
N GLY A 293 -1.31 -11.71 -17.76
CA GLY A 293 0.04 -12.16 -17.47
C GLY A 293 0.65 -11.60 -16.20
N SER A 294 -0.03 -10.64 -15.54
CA SER A 294 0.45 -9.98 -14.32
C SER A 294 0.83 -10.99 -13.24
N HIS A 295 1.90 -10.72 -12.48
CA HIS A 295 2.45 -11.70 -11.55
C HIS A 295 3.29 -11.16 -10.40
N GLY A 296 3.45 -11.94 -9.33
CA GLY A 296 4.27 -11.57 -8.18
C GLY A 296 3.71 -10.35 -7.45
N ILE A 297 2.41 -10.44 -7.13
CA ILE A 297 1.62 -9.38 -6.51
C ILE A 297 1.16 -9.89 -5.14
N THR A 298 1.47 -9.14 -4.09
CA THR A 298 0.97 -9.38 -2.73
C THR A 298 0.13 -8.20 -2.30
N ILE A 299 -1.07 -8.49 -1.80
CA ILE A 299 -1.97 -7.52 -1.17
C ILE A 299 -2.16 -7.98 0.28
N ASP A 300 -1.68 -7.20 1.24
CA ASP A 300 -1.71 -7.61 2.65
C ASP A 300 -3.12 -7.57 3.23
N HIS A 301 -3.87 -6.51 2.93
CA HIS A 301 -5.22 -6.29 3.45
C HIS A 301 -6.18 -5.75 2.38
N VAL A 302 -7.42 -6.22 2.39
CA VAL A 302 -8.52 -5.67 1.59
C VAL A 302 -9.71 -5.27 2.45
N ASP A 303 -10.37 -4.16 2.13
CA ASP A 303 -11.69 -3.81 2.66
C ASP A 303 -12.59 -3.47 1.46
N ILE A 304 -13.35 -4.46 1.00
CA ILE A 304 -14.09 -4.36 -0.25
C ILE A 304 -15.58 -4.54 0.06
N ASP A 305 -16.38 -3.51 -0.23
CA ASP A 305 -17.82 -3.53 0.02
C ASP A 305 -18.63 -3.11 -1.21
N ALA A 306 -19.71 -3.84 -1.47
CA ALA A 306 -20.69 -3.50 -2.51
C ALA A 306 -20.09 -3.33 -3.92
N CYS A 307 -18.95 -3.96 -4.20
CA CYS A 307 -18.34 -3.96 -5.53
C CYS A 307 -19.01 -4.97 -6.46
N GLY A 308 -18.69 -4.93 -7.75
CA GLY A 308 -19.19 -5.92 -8.69
C GLY A 308 -18.60 -7.32 -8.46
N SER A 309 -17.28 -7.42 -8.31
CA SER A 309 -16.51 -8.67 -8.10
C SER A 309 -15.05 -8.32 -7.75
N ASN A 310 -14.22 -9.31 -7.41
CA ASN A 310 -12.76 -9.19 -7.48
C ASN A 310 -12.21 -10.25 -8.43
N LEU A 311 -11.44 -9.88 -9.45
CA LEU A 311 -11.06 -10.79 -10.53
C LEU A 311 -9.55 -10.97 -10.60
N ILE A 312 -9.09 -12.21 -10.49
CA ILE A 312 -7.70 -12.62 -10.73
C ILE A 312 -7.72 -13.48 -11.99
N GLN A 313 -7.38 -12.87 -13.12
CA GLN A 313 -7.47 -13.51 -14.44
C GLN A 313 -6.12 -13.57 -15.14
N ASP A 314 -5.77 -14.69 -15.76
CA ASP A 314 -4.48 -14.94 -16.43
C ASP A 314 -3.25 -14.44 -15.65
N SER A 315 -3.27 -14.60 -14.33
CA SER A 315 -2.29 -13.99 -13.41
C SER A 315 -1.57 -15.07 -12.59
N ARG A 316 -0.33 -14.80 -12.16
CA ARG A 316 0.51 -15.83 -11.49
C ARG A 316 1.10 -15.32 -10.19
N ASN A 317 1.18 -16.15 -9.15
CA ASN A 317 1.79 -15.75 -7.88
C ASN A 317 1.14 -14.46 -7.35
N VAL A 318 -0.16 -14.53 -7.11
CA VAL A 318 -0.98 -13.42 -6.58
C VAL A 318 -1.48 -13.82 -5.20
N GLN A 319 -1.32 -12.96 -4.21
CA GLN A 319 -1.74 -13.22 -2.84
C GLN A 319 -2.67 -12.11 -2.33
N ILE A 320 -3.77 -12.49 -1.70
CA ILE A 320 -4.62 -11.63 -0.87
C ILE A 320 -4.58 -12.24 0.54
N ASN A 321 -4.02 -11.50 1.50
CA ASN A 321 -3.56 -12.05 2.79
C ASN A 321 -4.30 -11.53 4.03
N GLY A 322 -5.49 -10.96 3.87
CA GLY A 322 -6.23 -10.41 5.00
C GLY A 322 -7.39 -9.50 4.62
N GLY A 323 -8.26 -9.27 5.58
CA GLY A 323 -9.30 -8.22 5.54
C GLY A 323 -10.69 -8.75 5.23
N SER A 324 -11.54 -7.94 4.62
CA SER A 324 -12.94 -8.27 4.37
C SER A 324 -13.39 -8.00 2.93
N ILE A 325 -14.26 -8.88 2.43
CA ILE A 325 -14.94 -8.73 1.15
C ILE A 325 -16.42 -9.01 1.37
N THR A 326 -17.23 -7.96 1.32
CA THR A 326 -18.63 -8.03 1.69
C THR A 326 -19.58 -7.47 0.65
N ASN A 327 -20.76 -8.07 0.57
CA ASN A 327 -21.90 -7.56 -0.20
C ASN A 327 -21.62 -7.32 -1.70
N ASN A 328 -20.62 -7.98 -2.30
CA ASN A 328 -20.39 -7.84 -3.73
C ASN A 328 -21.58 -8.40 -4.50
N ALA A 329 -21.90 -7.76 -5.62
CA ALA A 329 -22.98 -8.19 -6.50
C ALA A 329 -22.70 -9.55 -7.16
N GLY A 330 -21.42 -9.93 -7.27
CA GLY A 330 -20.95 -11.19 -7.83
C GLY A 330 -20.08 -11.95 -6.83
N GLU A 331 -18.88 -12.31 -7.23
CA GLU A 331 -17.96 -13.09 -6.42
C GLU A 331 -17.18 -12.23 -5.42
N GLY A 332 -16.93 -12.78 -4.22
CA GLY A 332 -15.95 -12.23 -3.29
C GLY A 332 -14.57 -12.22 -3.95
N VAL A 333 -14.10 -13.38 -4.42
CA VAL A 333 -12.95 -13.47 -5.34
C VAL A 333 -13.24 -14.47 -6.45
N ARG A 334 -12.96 -14.06 -7.69
CA ARG A 334 -12.99 -14.91 -8.86
C ARG A 334 -11.58 -15.16 -9.38
N ILE A 335 -11.19 -16.43 -9.40
CA ILE A 335 -9.93 -16.90 -9.99
C ILE A 335 -10.26 -17.48 -11.37
N ASP A 336 -9.72 -16.93 -12.44
CA ASP A 336 -10.15 -17.29 -13.80
C ASP A 336 -9.00 -17.38 -14.80
N SER A 337 -9.18 -18.21 -15.83
CA SER A 337 -8.31 -18.21 -17.01
C SER A 337 -9.15 -18.01 -18.27
N ARG A 338 -8.67 -17.20 -19.21
CA ARG A 338 -9.24 -17.15 -20.56
C ARG A 338 -8.91 -18.43 -21.32
N SER A 339 -9.81 -18.86 -22.19
CA SER A 339 -9.67 -20.11 -22.96
C SER A 339 -8.73 -20.03 -24.16
N GLU A 340 -7.97 -18.95 -24.31
CA GLU A 340 -7.12 -18.68 -25.49
C GLU A 340 -5.66 -18.96 -25.15
N ASP A 341 -5.01 -19.87 -25.88
CA ASP A 341 -3.60 -20.29 -25.64
C ASP A 341 -2.57 -19.14 -25.71
N SER A 342 -2.95 -17.95 -26.18
CA SER A 342 -2.11 -16.76 -26.19
C SER A 342 -1.97 -16.09 -24.83
N HIS A 343 -2.82 -16.45 -23.86
CA HIS A 343 -2.79 -15.90 -22.52
C HIS A 343 -2.11 -16.87 -21.56
N HIS A 344 -1.41 -16.32 -20.57
CA HIS A 344 -0.91 -17.11 -19.46
C HIS A 344 -2.09 -17.67 -18.66
N HIS A 345 -2.00 -18.91 -18.19
CA HIS A 345 -3.01 -19.45 -17.30
C HIS A 345 -2.82 -18.92 -15.87
N THR A 346 -3.94 -18.76 -15.17
CA THR A 346 -3.92 -18.37 -13.76
C THR A 346 -3.45 -19.51 -12.88
N ARG A 347 -2.43 -19.25 -12.07
CA ARG A 347 -1.89 -20.25 -11.15
C ARG A 347 -1.16 -19.61 -9.97
N ASP A 348 -0.92 -20.40 -8.93
CA ASP A 348 -0.24 -19.92 -7.72
C ASP A 348 -0.99 -18.71 -7.10
N VAL A 349 -2.32 -18.69 -7.16
CA VAL A 349 -3.14 -17.66 -6.52
C VAL A 349 -3.53 -18.12 -5.12
N THR A 350 -3.24 -17.32 -4.11
CA THR A 350 -3.62 -17.58 -2.72
C THR A 350 -4.59 -16.52 -2.22
N VAL A 351 -5.75 -16.96 -1.72
CA VAL A 351 -6.72 -16.13 -1.00
C VAL A 351 -6.78 -16.67 0.42
N GLN A 352 -6.33 -15.86 1.39
CA GLN A 352 -6.23 -16.28 2.77
C GLN A 352 -6.48 -15.19 3.80
N TYR A 353 -6.96 -15.59 4.96
CA TYR A 353 -7.24 -14.73 6.11
C TYR A 353 -8.29 -13.65 5.83
N VAL A 354 -9.22 -13.90 4.90
CA VAL A 354 -10.26 -12.94 4.50
C VAL A 354 -11.63 -13.34 5.04
N ASP A 355 -12.37 -12.36 5.56
CA ASP A 355 -13.80 -12.48 5.88
C ASP A 355 -14.62 -12.20 4.61
N ILE A 356 -15.18 -13.24 3.98
CA ILE A 356 -15.84 -13.16 2.67
C ILE A 356 -17.34 -13.41 2.82
N HIS A 357 -18.13 -12.34 2.95
CA HIS A 357 -19.53 -12.43 3.39
C HIS A 357 -20.56 -11.80 2.43
N GLY A 358 -21.73 -12.44 2.30
CA GLY A 358 -22.89 -11.83 1.63
C GLY A 358 -22.76 -11.65 0.11
N ASN A 359 -21.88 -12.42 -0.54
CA ASN A 359 -21.63 -12.37 -1.99
C ASN A 359 -22.44 -13.46 -2.73
N ASP A 360 -22.57 -13.39 -4.06
CA ASP A 360 -23.15 -14.50 -4.83
C ASP A 360 -22.30 -15.77 -4.70
N TYR A 361 -20.97 -15.58 -4.70
CA TYR A 361 -19.97 -16.60 -4.40
C TYR A 361 -18.93 -16.04 -3.43
N GLY A 362 -18.44 -16.85 -2.48
CA GLY A 362 -17.28 -16.47 -1.69
C GLY A 362 -16.02 -16.45 -2.56
N VAL A 363 -15.51 -17.64 -2.91
CA VAL A 363 -14.48 -17.80 -3.94
C VAL A 363 -14.97 -18.71 -5.06
N LEU A 364 -14.87 -18.22 -6.29
CA LEU A 364 -15.23 -18.95 -7.50
C LEU A 364 -13.99 -19.09 -8.39
N GLU A 365 -13.54 -20.31 -8.60
CA GLU A 365 -12.52 -20.62 -9.58
C GLU A 365 -13.16 -21.12 -10.88
N THR A 366 -12.81 -20.51 -12.00
CA THR A 366 -13.36 -20.80 -13.33
C THR A 366 -12.28 -20.82 -14.42
N GLY A 367 -12.67 -21.26 -15.62
CA GLY A 367 -11.82 -21.20 -16.80
C GLY A 367 -10.89 -22.41 -16.93
N PRO A 368 -10.41 -22.73 -18.14
CA PRO A 368 -9.53 -23.87 -18.34
C PRO A 368 -8.14 -23.62 -17.73
N ASP A 369 -7.50 -24.70 -17.30
CA ASP A 369 -6.07 -24.72 -16.93
C ASP A 369 -5.69 -23.78 -15.77
N THR A 370 -6.64 -23.37 -14.92
CA THR A 370 -6.25 -22.89 -13.59
C THR A 370 -5.55 -24.02 -12.82
N GLU A 371 -4.52 -23.71 -12.03
CA GLU A 371 -3.78 -24.72 -11.28
C GLU A 371 -3.06 -24.16 -10.04
N GLU A 372 -2.80 -25.02 -9.06
CA GLU A 372 -1.93 -24.71 -7.90
C GLU A 372 -2.40 -23.48 -7.10
N ASN A 373 -3.71 -23.21 -7.13
CA ASN A 373 -4.32 -22.15 -6.33
C ASN A 373 -4.60 -22.63 -4.91
N ALA A 374 -4.73 -21.70 -3.98
CA ALA A 374 -4.99 -21.96 -2.57
C ALA A 374 -6.08 -21.04 -2.04
N ILE A 375 -7.10 -21.62 -1.42
CA ILE A 375 -8.16 -20.92 -0.71
C ILE A 375 -8.05 -21.41 0.72
N LEU A 376 -7.26 -20.68 1.48
CA LEU A 376 -6.78 -21.11 2.78
C LEU A 376 -7.35 -20.20 3.82
N ASP A 377 -7.81 -20.76 4.92
CA ASP A 377 -7.93 -19.96 6.12
C ASP A 377 -8.79 -18.70 5.95
N ASN A 378 -9.99 -18.79 5.39
CA ASN A 378 -10.95 -17.68 5.27
C ASN A 378 -12.20 -17.91 6.13
N ASP A 379 -12.95 -16.85 6.42
CA ASP A 379 -14.30 -16.97 6.99
C ASP A 379 -15.36 -16.73 5.90
N PHE A 380 -16.32 -17.63 5.78
CA PHE A 380 -17.37 -17.57 4.78
C PHE A 380 -18.75 -17.57 5.42
N CYS A 381 -19.52 -16.52 5.18
CA CYS A 381 -20.85 -16.37 5.75
C CYS A 381 -21.80 -15.73 4.76
N ASP A 382 -23.05 -16.22 4.75
CA ASP A 382 -24.15 -15.64 3.99
C ASP A 382 -23.88 -15.48 2.47
N ASN A 383 -22.89 -16.17 1.91
CA ASN A 383 -22.69 -16.22 0.46
C ASN A 383 -23.73 -17.14 -0.20
N GLY A 384 -24.00 -16.93 -1.48
CA GLY A 384 -24.81 -17.86 -2.28
C GLY A 384 -24.16 -19.24 -2.37
N THR A 385 -22.85 -19.28 -2.63
CA THR A 385 -21.99 -20.47 -2.56
C THR A 385 -20.62 -20.06 -2.01
N ASP A 386 -20.15 -20.70 -0.94
CA ASP A 386 -18.89 -20.26 -0.30
C ASP A 386 -17.66 -20.51 -1.19
N ILE A 387 -17.48 -21.74 -1.68
CA ILE A 387 -16.36 -22.09 -2.55
C ILE A 387 -16.83 -22.99 -3.70
N GLU A 388 -16.46 -22.64 -4.93
CA GLU A 388 -16.54 -23.51 -6.10
C GLU A 388 -15.18 -23.53 -6.81
N THR A 389 -14.54 -24.71 -6.86
CA THR A 389 -13.24 -24.90 -7.51
C THR A 389 -13.38 -25.51 -8.91
N TYR A 390 -12.55 -25.08 -9.85
CA TYR A 390 -12.44 -25.71 -11.17
C TYR A 390 -11.27 -26.69 -11.25
N ALA A 391 -10.11 -26.32 -10.70
CA ALA A 391 -8.91 -27.13 -10.79
C ALA A 391 -8.86 -28.19 -9.69
N GLY A 392 -8.52 -29.42 -10.06
CA GLY A 392 -8.31 -30.48 -9.08
C GLY A 392 -7.04 -30.31 -8.22
N SER A 393 -6.17 -29.36 -8.58
CA SER A 393 -4.96 -29.00 -7.84
C SER A 393 -5.18 -27.85 -6.84
N THR A 394 -6.36 -27.23 -6.83
CA THR A 394 -6.66 -26.16 -5.87
C THR A 394 -6.73 -26.71 -4.46
N THR A 395 -5.93 -26.14 -3.56
CA THR A 395 -5.92 -26.49 -2.14
C THR A 395 -6.99 -25.67 -1.43
N VAL A 396 -7.88 -26.35 -0.72
CA VAL A 396 -8.91 -25.73 0.12
C VAL A 396 -8.77 -26.30 1.53
N SER A 397 -8.39 -25.47 2.50
CA SER A 397 -8.11 -25.88 3.87
C SER A 397 -8.31 -24.73 4.85
N GLY A 398 -8.56 -25.00 6.13
CA GLY A 398 -8.60 -23.98 7.19
C GLY A 398 -9.77 -22.99 7.14
N ASN A 399 -10.62 -23.06 6.12
CA ASN A 399 -11.77 -22.16 5.98
C ASN A 399 -12.90 -22.50 6.96
N THR A 400 -13.58 -21.47 7.45
CA THR A 400 -14.74 -21.56 8.35
C THR A 400 -16.03 -21.13 7.62
N TYR A 401 -17.19 -21.59 8.10
CA TYR A 401 -18.49 -21.39 7.41
C TYR A 401 -19.64 -21.13 8.41
N CYS A 402 -20.42 -20.08 8.18
CA CYS A 402 -21.60 -19.82 8.99
C CYS A 402 -22.67 -20.91 8.87
N GLY A 403 -23.14 -21.43 10.00
CA GLY A 403 -24.35 -22.27 10.09
C GLY A 403 -24.12 -23.78 10.06
N ASP A 404 -22.87 -24.25 10.10
CA ASP A 404 -22.59 -25.68 10.29
C ASP A 404 -22.88 -26.10 11.75
N GLY A 405 -24.11 -26.50 12.00
CA GLY A 405 -24.60 -26.97 13.31
C GLY A 405 -24.05 -28.34 13.74
N GLY A 406 -22.76 -28.60 13.53
CA GLY A 406 -22.06 -29.84 13.85
C GLY A 406 -20.75 -29.56 14.56
N GLY A 407 -20.66 -29.89 15.85
CA GLY A 407 -19.44 -29.76 16.64
C GLY A 407 -18.26 -30.52 16.03
N GLY A 408 -17.36 -29.78 15.40
CA GLY A 408 -15.93 -30.03 15.35
C GLY A 408 -15.25 -28.75 15.84
N SER A 409 -14.60 -28.80 17.00
CA SER A 409 -13.74 -27.72 17.45
C SER A 409 -12.54 -27.60 16.51
N GLY A 410 -12.28 -26.37 16.08
CA GLY A 410 -11.13 -25.95 15.29
C GLY A 410 -11.58 -25.05 14.14
N GLY A 411 -11.66 -23.73 14.28
CA GLY A 411 -11.57 -22.82 15.41
C GLY A 411 -12.03 -21.48 14.84
N ASP A 412 -12.90 -20.76 15.54
CA ASP A 412 -13.06 -19.32 15.27
C ASP A 412 -11.66 -18.72 15.31
N ARG A 413 -11.21 -18.03 14.25
CA ARG A 413 -9.99 -17.23 14.36
C ARG A 413 -10.26 -16.12 15.36
N PRO A 414 -9.63 -16.13 16.55
CA PRO A 414 -9.98 -15.17 17.56
C PRO A 414 -9.48 -13.75 17.22
N ILE A 415 -8.37 -13.65 16.46
CA ILE A 415 -7.61 -12.44 16.18
C ILE A 415 -7.09 -12.46 14.73
N SER A 416 -7.31 -11.39 13.96
CA SER A 416 -6.74 -11.19 12.62
C SER A 416 -5.28 -10.73 12.67
N SER A 417 -4.50 -10.94 11.60
CA SER A 417 -3.14 -10.40 11.54
C SER A 417 -3.15 -8.87 11.53
N GLY A 418 -2.26 -8.22 12.27
CA GLY A 418 -2.31 -6.76 12.46
C GLY A 418 -1.39 -6.28 13.60
N THR A 419 -1.40 -4.98 13.88
CA THR A 419 -0.63 -4.42 15.00
C THR A 419 -1.54 -4.13 16.19
N TYR A 420 -1.22 -4.67 17.35
CA TYR A 420 -2.08 -4.65 18.52
C TYR A 420 -1.38 -4.10 19.77
N ARG A 421 -2.18 -3.45 20.63
CA ARG A 421 -1.95 -3.37 22.07
C ARG A 421 -2.55 -4.61 22.72
N ILE A 422 -1.75 -5.33 23.50
CA ILE A 422 -2.18 -6.55 24.18
C ILE A 422 -2.26 -6.26 25.68
N THR A 423 -3.47 -6.22 26.23
CA THR A 423 -3.73 -5.76 27.61
C THR A 423 -4.05 -6.94 28.52
N ASN A 424 -3.38 -7.03 29.67
CA ASN A 424 -3.71 -8.03 30.68
C ASN A 424 -5.04 -7.68 31.37
N VAL A 425 -5.96 -8.65 31.45
CA VAL A 425 -7.31 -8.44 32.02
C VAL A 425 -7.27 -8.12 33.52
N ASN A 426 -6.30 -8.66 34.28
CA ASN A 426 -6.22 -8.45 35.73
C ASN A 426 -5.72 -7.04 36.10
N SER A 427 -4.69 -6.54 35.41
CA SER A 427 -4.05 -5.26 35.75
C SER A 427 -4.53 -4.08 34.91
N GLY A 428 -4.96 -4.33 33.66
CA GLY A 428 -5.18 -3.29 32.65
C GLY A 428 -3.88 -2.73 32.04
N ASN A 429 -2.73 -3.34 32.35
CA ASN A 429 -1.43 -2.97 31.79
C ASN A 429 -1.14 -3.75 30.50
N LEU A 430 -0.28 -3.19 29.65
CA LEU A 430 0.10 -3.73 28.34
C LEU A 430 1.29 -4.69 28.44
N LEU A 431 1.30 -5.70 27.57
CA LEU A 431 2.47 -6.53 27.27
C LEU A 431 3.55 -5.65 26.62
N GLU A 432 4.72 -5.56 27.24
CA GLU A 432 5.78 -4.61 26.86
C GLU A 432 7.15 -5.29 26.87
N VAL A 433 8.03 -4.91 25.94
CA VAL A 433 9.48 -5.12 26.09
C VAL A 433 10.07 -4.03 26.99
N ALA A 434 10.64 -4.46 28.12
CA ALA A 434 11.07 -3.59 29.20
C ALA A 434 12.02 -2.48 28.72
N ASP A 435 11.79 -1.25 29.20
CA ASP A 435 12.61 -0.06 28.93
C ASP A 435 12.80 0.26 27.42
N ALA A 436 11.93 -0.28 26.56
CA ALA A 436 12.04 -0.22 25.10
C ALA A 436 13.37 -0.75 24.56
N GLU A 437 13.99 -1.71 25.26
CA GLU A 437 15.23 -2.33 24.83
C GLU A 437 15.07 -3.05 23.48
N THR A 438 16.12 -3.06 22.67
CA THR A 438 16.16 -3.72 21.36
C THR A 438 17.16 -4.87 21.31
N GLU A 439 17.77 -5.21 22.44
CA GLU A 439 18.77 -6.27 22.53
C GLU A 439 18.09 -7.65 22.62
N GLU A 440 18.78 -8.67 22.10
CA GLU A 440 18.37 -10.06 22.20
C GLU A 440 18.28 -10.48 23.68
N GLY A 441 17.15 -11.04 24.09
CA GLY A 441 16.94 -11.47 25.48
C GLY A 441 16.45 -10.36 26.41
N ALA A 442 16.06 -9.19 25.89
CA ALA A 442 15.39 -8.19 26.72
C ALA A 442 14.08 -8.74 27.28
N ASN A 443 13.79 -8.38 28.53
CA ASN A 443 12.67 -8.93 29.28
C ASN A 443 11.32 -8.46 28.74
N VAL A 444 10.31 -9.34 28.75
CA VAL A 444 8.92 -8.96 28.53
C VAL A 444 8.23 -8.82 29.88
N GLN A 445 7.57 -7.70 30.09
CA GLN A 445 6.90 -7.31 31.34
C GLN A 445 5.51 -6.74 31.06
N GLN A 446 4.76 -6.40 32.11
CA GLN A 446 3.60 -5.53 31.97
C GLN A 446 3.93 -4.09 32.36
N TRP A 447 3.32 -3.11 31.69
CA TRP A 447 3.44 -1.69 32.05
C TRP A 447 2.19 -0.89 31.63
N SER A 448 1.92 0.20 32.34
CA SER A 448 0.85 1.14 31.98
C SER A 448 1.03 1.73 30.56
N ASP A 449 -0.04 2.09 29.87
CA ASP A 449 0.08 2.61 28.49
C ASP A 449 0.93 3.91 28.44
N THR A 450 2.02 3.86 27.68
CA THR A 450 2.94 4.99 27.43
C THR A 450 2.86 5.50 25.99
N GLY A 451 2.14 4.80 25.10
CA GLY A 451 2.13 5.05 23.66
C GLY A 451 3.44 4.67 22.95
N CYS A 452 4.35 3.97 23.63
CA CYS A 452 5.61 3.50 23.07
C CYS A 452 5.37 2.37 22.06
N SER A 453 6.16 2.33 20.97
CA SER A 453 6.18 1.20 20.03
C SER A 453 6.59 -0.12 20.68
N CYS A 454 7.29 -0.07 21.81
CA CYS A 454 7.66 -1.23 22.62
C CYS A 454 6.46 -1.94 23.27
N GLN A 455 5.27 -1.32 23.25
CA GLN A 455 3.99 -1.86 23.71
C GLN A 455 3.09 -2.32 22.55
N HIS A 456 3.59 -2.25 21.31
CA HIS A 456 2.87 -2.67 20.11
C HIS A 456 3.46 -3.95 19.56
N TRP A 457 2.59 -4.89 19.22
CA TRP A 457 2.97 -6.19 18.71
C TRP A 457 2.32 -6.43 17.36
N HIS A 458 3.12 -6.71 16.35
CA HIS A 458 2.65 -7.22 15.08
C HIS A 458 2.34 -8.70 15.25
N VAL A 459 1.05 -9.03 15.22
CA VAL A 459 0.53 -10.39 15.37
C VAL A 459 0.33 -10.94 13.96
N SER A 460 0.97 -12.07 13.66
CA SER A 460 0.88 -12.73 12.35
C SER A 460 0.49 -14.19 12.52
N GLU A 461 -0.49 -14.66 11.74
CA GLU A 461 -0.91 -16.07 11.73
C GLU A 461 -0.02 -16.90 10.78
N GLU A 462 0.57 -17.98 11.31
CA GLU A 462 1.38 -18.96 10.55
C GLU A 462 0.55 -20.17 10.05
N GLY A 463 -0.76 -20.20 10.36
CA GLY A 463 -1.71 -21.27 10.03
C GLY A 463 -2.10 -22.13 11.24
N ASP A 464 -3.22 -22.87 11.15
CA ASP A 464 -3.75 -23.75 12.20
C ASP A 464 -3.97 -23.06 13.58
N GLY A 465 -4.20 -21.73 13.60
CA GLY A 465 -4.36 -20.94 14.82
C GLY A 465 -3.05 -20.68 15.58
N ILE A 466 -1.90 -20.87 14.94
CA ILE A 466 -0.57 -20.55 15.47
C ILE A 466 -0.18 -19.14 15.05
N TYR A 467 0.29 -18.36 16.01
CA TYR A 467 0.66 -16.95 15.83
C TYR A 467 2.11 -16.70 16.25
N THR A 468 2.74 -15.74 15.58
CA THR A 468 3.92 -15.04 16.06
C THR A 468 3.54 -13.63 16.52
N LEU A 469 4.29 -13.10 17.48
CA LEU A 469 4.10 -11.75 18.02
C LEU A 469 5.43 -11.01 17.94
N GLU A 470 5.59 -10.16 16.92
CA GLU A 470 6.79 -9.35 16.73
C GLU A 470 6.65 -7.99 17.41
N ASN A 471 7.60 -7.61 18.25
CA ASN A 471 7.58 -6.29 18.88
C ASN A 471 7.88 -5.20 17.84
N ALA A 472 6.97 -4.23 17.69
CA ALA A 472 7.06 -3.20 16.65
C ALA A 472 8.24 -2.22 16.83
N ASN A 473 8.89 -2.20 18.01
CA ASN A 473 10.08 -1.38 18.26
C ASN A 473 11.38 -2.06 17.85
N SER A 474 11.53 -3.36 18.15
CA SER A 474 12.79 -4.09 17.95
C SER A 474 12.81 -4.99 16.72
N GLY A 475 11.65 -5.44 16.24
CA GLY A 475 11.55 -6.46 15.19
C GLY A 475 11.91 -7.87 15.69
N HIS A 476 11.75 -8.13 16.98
CA HIS A 476 12.00 -9.44 17.60
C HIS A 476 10.71 -10.07 18.09
N LEU A 477 10.65 -11.40 18.05
CA LEU A 477 9.47 -12.16 18.46
C LEU A 477 9.42 -12.31 19.98
N LEU A 478 8.19 -12.38 20.50
CA LEU A 478 7.90 -12.92 21.82
C LEU A 478 8.44 -14.35 21.90
N ASP A 479 9.23 -14.65 22.92
CA ASP A 479 10.00 -15.88 23.04
C ASP A 479 10.01 -16.36 24.49
N VAL A 480 9.76 -17.66 24.70
CA VAL A 480 10.02 -18.30 26.00
C VAL A 480 11.51 -18.64 26.11
N ASP A 481 12.21 -18.00 27.05
CA ASP A 481 13.67 -18.03 27.16
C ASP A 481 14.23 -19.46 27.14
N ALA A 482 15.31 -19.62 26.38
CA ALA A 482 16.09 -20.85 26.27
C ALA A 482 15.28 -22.12 25.91
N LEU A 483 14.17 -21.98 25.14
CA LEU A 483 13.24 -23.09 24.82
C LEU A 483 12.62 -23.72 26.07
N GLY A 484 12.42 -22.90 27.12
CA GLY A 484 11.86 -23.30 28.40
C GLY A 484 10.52 -24.03 28.27
N THR A 485 10.27 -25.00 29.15
CA THR A 485 9.00 -25.74 29.23
C THR A 485 8.49 -25.88 30.66
N ASP A 486 9.17 -25.26 31.62
CA ASP A 486 8.82 -25.30 33.03
C ASP A 486 7.95 -24.08 33.38
N GLU A 487 7.05 -24.26 34.36
CA GLU A 487 6.31 -23.15 34.95
C GLU A 487 7.26 -22.11 35.56
N GLY A 488 7.07 -20.84 35.20
CA GLY A 488 7.87 -19.74 35.68
C GLY A 488 9.09 -19.41 34.82
N ASP A 489 9.29 -20.10 33.69
CA ASP A 489 10.21 -19.62 32.67
C ASP A 489 9.72 -18.26 32.14
N THR A 490 10.66 -17.33 31.95
CA THR A 490 10.38 -15.94 31.59
C THR A 490 10.14 -15.78 30.09
N LEU A 491 9.35 -14.78 29.72
CA LEU A 491 9.26 -14.35 28.34
C LEU A 491 10.25 -13.21 28.08
N ILE A 492 10.87 -13.28 26.92
CA ILE A 492 11.84 -12.32 26.40
C ILE A 492 11.47 -11.96 24.96
N GLN A 493 12.20 -11.03 24.37
CA GLN A 493 12.26 -10.90 22.92
C GLN A 493 13.49 -11.61 22.35
N TRP A 494 13.34 -12.22 21.17
CA TRP A 494 14.47 -12.84 20.46
C TRP A 494 14.27 -12.76 18.93
N PRO A 495 15.34 -12.71 18.12
CA PRO A 495 15.21 -12.86 16.67
C PRO A 495 14.45 -14.12 16.29
N ASP A 496 13.69 -14.09 15.20
CA ASP A 496 12.99 -15.27 14.71
C ASP A 496 13.99 -16.41 14.42
N THR A 497 13.80 -17.54 15.11
CA THR A 497 14.58 -18.76 14.96
C THR A 497 13.81 -19.88 14.26
N GLY A 498 12.51 -19.66 14.03
CA GLY A 498 11.57 -20.68 13.58
C GLY A 498 11.31 -21.78 14.62
N GLY A 499 11.54 -21.52 15.90
CA GLY A 499 11.36 -22.46 17.01
C GLY A 499 9.98 -22.35 17.67
N ASP A 500 9.41 -23.48 18.13
CA ASP A 500 8.06 -23.52 18.72
C ASP A 500 7.91 -22.72 20.03
N ASN A 501 9.02 -22.33 20.66
CA ASN A 501 9.02 -21.42 21.81
C ASN A 501 8.65 -19.97 21.44
N GLN A 502 8.59 -19.65 20.14
CA GLN A 502 8.19 -18.36 19.58
C GLN A 502 6.79 -18.40 18.94
N ARG A 503 6.09 -19.54 19.05
CA ARG A 503 4.77 -19.78 18.47
C ARG A 503 3.73 -19.85 19.57
N PHE A 504 2.61 -19.17 19.37
CA PHE A 504 1.54 -19.12 20.35
C PHE A 504 0.22 -19.46 19.70
N VAL A 505 -0.51 -20.40 20.28
CA VAL A 505 -1.92 -20.63 19.94
C VAL A 505 -2.75 -19.60 20.71
N ILE A 506 -3.50 -18.77 19.99
CA ILE A 506 -4.41 -17.79 20.60
C ILE A 506 -5.81 -18.36 20.59
N GLU A 507 -6.47 -18.40 21.75
CA GLU A 507 -7.82 -18.96 21.89
C GLU A 507 -8.74 -18.00 22.65
N ASP A 508 -9.96 -17.77 22.14
CA ASP A 508 -11.02 -17.02 22.84
C ASP A 508 -11.50 -17.81 24.07
N VAL A 509 -11.44 -17.17 25.24
CA VAL A 509 -11.94 -17.70 26.52
C VAL A 509 -13.27 -17.09 26.94
N GLY A 510 -13.87 -16.28 26.06
CA GLY A 510 -15.19 -15.66 26.17
C GLY A 510 -15.14 -14.21 26.63
N GLY A 511 -16.01 -13.38 26.07
CA GLY A 511 -16.10 -11.96 26.44
C GLY A 511 -15.04 -11.07 25.79
N SER A 512 -14.49 -11.49 24.65
CA SER A 512 -13.37 -10.82 23.96
C SER A 512 -12.06 -10.84 24.76
N GLU A 513 -11.88 -11.90 25.54
CA GLU A 513 -10.67 -12.21 26.30
C GLU A 513 -10.03 -13.46 25.71
N TYR A 514 -8.71 -13.49 25.66
CA TYR A 514 -7.95 -14.55 24.98
C TYR A 514 -6.86 -15.12 25.89
N ARG A 515 -6.50 -16.37 25.67
CA ARG A 515 -5.28 -16.97 26.23
C ARG A 515 -4.27 -17.20 25.11
N LEU A 516 -2.98 -17.02 25.43
CA LEU A 516 -1.86 -17.28 24.53
C LEU A 516 -1.11 -18.51 25.05
N GLU A 517 -1.24 -19.65 24.39
CA GLU A 517 -0.61 -20.92 24.75
C GLU A 517 0.65 -21.14 23.91
N ASN A 518 1.81 -21.28 24.53
CA ASN A 518 3.06 -21.52 23.83
C ASN A 518 3.08 -22.92 23.18
N ALA A 519 3.40 -23.00 21.89
CA ALA A 519 3.34 -24.25 21.13
C ALA A 519 4.40 -25.28 21.55
N ASN A 520 5.52 -24.84 22.16
CA ASN A 520 6.56 -25.75 22.65
C ASN A 520 6.21 -26.39 24.00
N SER A 521 5.64 -25.62 24.94
CA SER A 521 5.40 -26.07 26.32
C SER A 521 3.95 -26.47 26.61
N GLY A 522 2.97 -25.90 25.89
CA GLY A 522 1.55 -25.97 26.22
C GLY A 522 1.16 -25.14 27.46
N LEU A 523 2.05 -24.26 27.92
CA LEU A 523 1.81 -23.31 29.02
C LEU A 523 1.36 -21.96 28.45
N VAL A 524 0.69 -21.15 29.27
CA VAL A 524 0.12 -19.86 28.84
C VAL A 524 0.93 -18.67 29.32
N VAL A 525 0.85 -17.56 28.57
CA VAL A 525 1.40 -16.26 28.98
C VAL A 525 0.68 -15.73 30.23
N ASP A 526 1.44 -15.51 31.30
CA ASP A 526 0.96 -15.22 32.65
C ASP A 526 1.75 -14.05 33.26
N VAL A 527 1.05 -13.08 33.87
CA VAL A 527 1.72 -12.07 34.71
C VAL A 527 2.00 -12.67 36.09
N TYR A 528 3.29 -12.76 36.44
CA TYR A 528 3.78 -13.53 37.58
C TYR A 528 3.01 -13.26 38.87
N GLY A 529 2.31 -14.29 39.36
CA GLY A 529 1.60 -14.25 40.63
C GLY A 529 0.39 -13.31 40.66
N GLY A 530 -0.14 -12.95 39.49
CA GLY A 530 -1.30 -12.08 39.34
C GLY A 530 -1.10 -10.67 39.88
N ARG A 531 0.13 -10.18 39.83
CA ARG A 531 0.46 -8.82 40.27
C ARG A 531 0.02 -7.80 39.23
N THR A 532 -0.01 -6.53 39.63
CA THR A 532 -0.62 -5.44 38.87
C THR A 532 0.24 -4.18 38.83
N ASP A 533 1.49 -4.25 39.31
CA ASP A 533 2.38 -3.12 39.30
C ASP A 533 3.13 -3.04 37.95
N ASP A 534 3.51 -1.83 37.55
CA ASP A 534 4.37 -1.60 36.40
C ASP A 534 5.73 -2.29 36.61
N GLY A 535 6.16 -3.05 35.60
CA GLY A 535 7.40 -3.82 35.61
C GLY A 535 7.30 -5.20 36.25
N ASP A 536 6.08 -5.66 36.59
CA ASP A 536 5.88 -7.07 36.93
C ASP A 536 6.12 -7.96 35.71
N ASP A 537 6.75 -9.10 35.99
CA ASP A 537 7.30 -10.01 35.00
C ASP A 537 6.22 -10.82 34.28
N VAL A 538 6.44 -11.11 33.00
CA VAL A 538 5.59 -11.98 32.19
C VAL A 538 6.32 -13.31 31.98
N ILE A 539 5.66 -14.38 32.41
CA ILE A 539 6.19 -15.74 32.44
C ILE A 539 5.24 -16.70 31.72
N GLN A 540 5.64 -17.96 31.55
CA GLN A 540 4.71 -19.03 31.22
C GLN A 540 4.25 -19.79 32.46
N TRP A 541 2.96 -20.14 32.53
CA TRP A 541 2.39 -20.91 33.64
C TRP A 541 1.26 -21.84 33.18
N SER A 542 0.89 -22.82 34.01
CA SER A 542 -0.26 -23.67 33.72
C SER A 542 -1.56 -22.86 33.69
N TRP A 543 -2.38 -23.10 32.67
CA TRP A 543 -3.70 -22.49 32.56
C TRP A 543 -4.59 -22.83 33.76
N SER A 544 -5.04 -21.80 34.47
CA SER A 544 -5.99 -21.87 35.58
C SER A 544 -7.23 -21.00 35.36
N ASP A 545 -7.35 -20.37 34.19
CA ASP A 545 -8.45 -19.46 33.83
C ASP A 545 -8.50 -18.21 34.73
N ASP A 546 -7.38 -17.86 35.35
CA ASP A 546 -7.21 -16.68 36.19
C ASP A 546 -7.01 -15.42 35.33
N ALA A 547 -7.48 -14.27 35.80
CA ALA A 547 -7.49 -13.02 35.02
C ALA A 547 -6.08 -12.54 34.60
N ASN A 548 -5.01 -12.96 35.29
CA ASN A 548 -3.63 -12.61 34.94
C ASN A 548 -3.07 -13.44 33.77
N GLN A 549 -3.83 -14.42 33.28
CA GLN A 549 -3.53 -15.25 32.10
C GLN A 549 -4.42 -14.90 30.90
N ARG A 550 -5.29 -13.91 31.05
CA ARG A 550 -6.24 -13.47 30.03
C ARG A 550 -5.82 -12.12 29.49
N TRP A 551 -5.96 -11.97 28.19
CA TRP A 551 -5.47 -10.83 27.45
C TRP A 551 -6.56 -10.32 26.52
N THR A 552 -6.63 -9.00 26.31
CA THR A 552 -7.48 -8.39 25.27
C THR A 552 -6.58 -7.76 24.21
N PHE A 553 -7.03 -7.79 22.96
CA PHE A 553 -6.32 -7.23 21.82
C PHE A 553 -7.08 -5.99 21.32
N GLU A 554 -6.38 -4.87 21.19
CA GLU A 554 -6.89 -3.62 20.61
C GLU A 554 -5.97 -3.19 19.47
N GLU A 555 -6.50 -3.09 18.25
CA GLU A 555 -5.75 -2.68 17.07
C GLU A 555 -5.25 -1.22 17.20
N VAL A 556 -4.03 -0.95 16.72
CA VAL A 556 -3.28 0.30 16.97
C VAL A 556 -3.57 1.43 15.99
#